data_AF-A0A959RLB1-F1
#
_entry.id   AF-A0A959RLB1-F1
#
_cell.length_a   1.000
_cell.length_b   1.000
_cell.length_c   1.000
_cell.angle_alpha   90.00
_cell.angle_beta   90.00
_cell.angle_gamma   90.00
#
_symmetry.space_group_name_H-M   'P 1'
#
loop_
_entity.id
_entity.type
_entity.pdbx_description
1 polymer ?
#
loop_
_entity_poly.entity_id
_entity_poly.type
_entity_poly.pdbx_seq_one_letter_code
_entity_poly.pdbx_strand_id
1 'polypeptide(L)'
;MFNKITIYLLVFILGFGFLNAQDLENIMKTGNDFYQNKQYDQAIENYESILMQGYVSSDLYYNLGNSYFRNGDVGKAILNFEKSLKLSPANEDAAYNLRIANARTVDKIQEIPPIFFIKWWEVLLTTFTSTGWQVIIFIFYIFLLVCIA
;
A
#
# COMPACT_ATOMS: atom_id res chain seq x y z
N MET A 1 -29.20 -11.25 30.98
CA MET A 1 -29.81 -9.91 31.14
C MET A 1 -28.68 -8.88 31.05
N PHE A 2 -28.64 -8.05 30.00
CA PHE A 2 -27.68 -6.95 29.95
C PHE A 2 -28.01 -5.94 31.06
N ASN A 3 -27.02 -5.58 31.89
CA ASN A 3 -27.19 -4.55 32.90
C ASN A 3 -27.45 -3.20 32.20
N LYS A 4 -28.32 -2.34 32.76
CA LYS A 4 -28.62 -1.00 32.22
C LYS A 4 -27.34 -0.19 31.92
N ILE A 5 -26.30 -0.36 32.75
CA ILE A 5 -24.98 0.26 32.56
C ILE A 5 -24.31 -0.24 31.27
N THR A 6 -24.39 -1.53 30.97
CA THR A 6 -23.83 -2.13 29.74
C THR A 6 -24.54 -1.59 28.49
N ILE A 7 -25.86 -1.36 28.58
CA ILE A 7 -26.65 -0.78 27.50
C ILE A 7 -26.22 0.68 27.26
N TYR A 8 -26.05 1.49 28.32
CA TYR A 8 -25.61 2.88 28.16
C TYR A 8 -24.19 3.01 27.61
N LEU A 9 -23.27 2.14 28.01
CA LEU A 9 -21.91 2.08 27.45
C LEU A 9 -21.90 1.74 25.97
N LEU A 10 -22.72 0.76 25.54
CA LEU A 10 -22.88 0.42 24.13
C LEU A 10 -23.48 1.57 23.33
N VAL A 11 -24.51 2.23 23.83
CA VAL A 11 -25.12 3.41 23.18
C VAL A 11 -24.12 4.57 23.08
N PHE A 12 -23.29 4.78 24.10
CA PHE A 12 -22.27 5.82 24.09
C PHE A 12 -21.16 5.54 23.08
N ILE A 13 -20.63 4.31 23.04
CA ILE A 13 -19.58 3.91 22.10
C ILE A 13 -20.10 3.95 20.65
N LEU A 14 -21.32 3.47 20.42
CA LEU A 14 -21.96 3.55 19.10
C LEU A 14 -22.21 5.02 18.72
N GLY A 15 -22.79 5.83 19.60
CA GLY A 15 -23.08 7.24 19.34
C GLY A 15 -21.83 8.07 18.99
N PHE A 16 -20.70 7.84 19.68
CA PHE A 16 -19.46 8.57 19.40
C PHE A 16 -18.78 8.12 18.11
N GLY A 17 -18.82 6.82 17.78
CA GLY A 17 -18.25 6.29 16.53
C GLY A 17 -19.01 6.76 15.29
N PHE A 18 -20.34 6.84 15.37
CA PHE A 18 -21.19 7.26 14.25
C PHE A 18 -21.02 8.75 13.88
N LEU A 19 -20.82 9.64 14.85
CA LEU A 19 -20.63 11.08 14.58
C LEU A 19 -19.35 11.37 13.78
N ASN A 20 -18.26 10.66 14.10
CA ASN A 20 -16.97 10.84 13.41
C ASN A 20 -16.99 10.27 11.98
N ALA A 21 -17.70 9.17 11.76
CA ALA A 21 -17.80 8.56 10.42
C ALA A 21 -18.59 9.43 9.45
N GLN A 22 -19.67 10.07 9.91
CA GLN A 22 -20.49 10.96 9.08
C GLN A 22 -19.73 12.22 8.65
N ASP A 23 -18.91 12.75 9.54
CA ASP A 23 -18.08 13.93 9.26
C ASP A 23 -16.99 13.60 8.22
N LEU A 24 -16.35 12.42 8.35
CA LEU A 24 -15.37 11.92 7.39
C LEU A 24 -15.97 11.74 5.98
N GLU A 25 -17.18 11.17 5.89
CA GLU A 25 -17.87 11.01 4.60
C GLU A 25 -18.16 12.35 3.93
N ASN A 26 -18.59 13.35 4.71
CA ASN A 26 -18.87 14.70 4.21
C ASN A 26 -17.60 15.41 3.71
N ILE A 27 -16.50 15.32 4.46
CA ILE A 27 -15.23 15.95 4.05
C ILE A 27 -14.63 15.23 2.83
N MET A 28 -14.73 13.89 2.74
CA MET A 28 -14.38 13.12 1.54
C MET A 28 -15.18 13.55 0.32
N LYS A 29 -16.51 13.74 0.48
CA LYS A 29 -17.37 14.24 -0.58
C LYS A 29 -16.95 15.65 -1.04
N THR A 30 -16.58 16.52 -0.11
CA THR A 30 -16.08 17.87 -0.43
C THR A 30 -14.82 17.80 -1.30
N GLY A 31 -13.85 16.95 -0.95
CA GLY A 31 -12.67 16.71 -1.79
C GLY A 31 -13.04 16.17 -3.18
N ASN A 32 -14.00 15.25 -3.25
CA ASN A 32 -14.49 14.71 -4.52
C ASN A 32 -15.14 15.81 -5.37
N ASP A 33 -15.94 16.70 -4.77
CA ASP A 33 -16.59 17.81 -5.47
C ASP A 33 -15.56 18.80 -6.03
N PHE A 34 -14.51 19.14 -5.27
CA PHE A 34 -13.38 19.93 -5.78
C PHE A 34 -12.72 19.25 -6.98
N TYR A 35 -12.47 17.94 -6.90
CA TYR A 35 -11.89 17.17 -8.00
C TYR A 35 -12.77 17.18 -9.26
N GLN A 36 -14.08 16.96 -9.11
CA GLN A 36 -15.02 16.97 -10.23
C GLN A 36 -15.11 18.36 -10.89
N ASN A 37 -15.01 19.42 -10.09
CA ASN A 37 -14.96 20.81 -10.57
C ASN A 37 -13.58 21.21 -11.12
N LYS A 38 -12.63 20.27 -11.24
CA LYS A 38 -11.26 20.48 -11.72
C LYS A 38 -10.42 21.41 -10.82
N GLN A 39 -10.85 21.62 -9.58
CA GLN A 39 -10.16 22.40 -8.57
C GLN A 39 -9.15 21.49 -7.84
N TYR A 40 -8.13 21.02 -8.56
CA TYR A 40 -7.24 19.96 -8.08
C TYR A 40 -6.41 20.37 -6.86
N ASP A 41 -5.94 21.61 -6.78
CA ASP A 41 -5.22 22.11 -5.60
C ASP A 41 -6.09 22.05 -4.34
N GLN A 42 -7.37 22.46 -4.44
CA GLN A 42 -8.31 22.42 -3.31
C GLN A 42 -8.67 20.99 -2.92
N ALA A 43 -8.78 20.09 -3.91
CA ALA A 43 -8.97 18.66 -3.64
C ALA A 43 -7.76 18.07 -2.90
N ILE A 44 -6.54 18.41 -3.31
CA ILE A 44 -5.30 17.99 -2.66
C ILE A 44 -5.28 18.47 -1.20
N GLU A 45 -5.46 19.77 -0.97
CA GLU A 45 -5.46 20.35 0.39
C GLU A 45 -6.51 19.67 1.28
N ASN A 46 -7.71 19.43 0.73
CA ASN A 46 -8.78 18.74 1.45
C ASN A 46 -8.37 17.31 1.84
N TYR A 47 -7.94 16.49 0.89
CA TYR A 47 -7.54 15.11 1.17
C TYR A 47 -6.30 15.01 2.08
N GLU A 48 -5.33 15.91 1.95
CA GLU A 48 -4.19 15.98 2.88
C GLU A 48 -4.62 16.34 4.30
N SER A 49 -5.62 17.22 4.45
CA SER A 49 -6.19 17.53 5.77
C SER A 49 -6.84 16.31 6.42
N ILE A 50 -7.47 15.42 5.64
CA ILE A 50 -8.05 14.16 6.13
C ILE A 50 -6.93 13.23 6.61
N LEU A 51 -5.83 13.12 5.84
CA LEU A 51 -4.66 12.35 6.25
C LEU A 51 -4.02 12.90 7.53
N MET A 52 -3.94 14.22 7.70
CA MET A 52 -3.39 14.86 8.91
C MET A 52 -4.21 14.55 10.16
N GLN A 53 -5.51 14.29 10.01
CA GLN A 53 -6.38 13.84 11.10
C GLN A 53 -6.19 12.35 11.44
N GLY A 54 -5.31 11.65 10.73
CA GLY A 54 -4.98 10.24 10.96
C GLY A 54 -5.87 9.25 10.20
N TYR A 55 -6.84 9.74 9.41
CA TYR A 55 -7.67 8.88 8.59
C TYR A 55 -6.88 8.40 7.38
N VAL A 56 -6.91 7.08 7.16
CA VAL A 56 -6.17 6.43 6.08
C VAL A 56 -7.06 5.37 5.44
N SER A 57 -7.21 5.42 4.12
CA SER A 57 -7.93 4.42 3.33
C SER A 57 -7.36 4.31 1.91
N SER A 58 -7.64 3.19 1.23
CA SER A 58 -7.27 3.02 -0.18
C SER A 58 -7.91 4.11 -1.06
N ASP A 59 -9.19 4.39 -0.85
CA ASP A 59 -9.93 5.39 -1.62
C ASP A 59 -9.39 6.81 -1.44
N LEU A 60 -9.00 7.18 -0.21
CA LEU A 60 -8.41 8.49 0.08
C LEU A 60 -7.09 8.66 -0.67
N TYR A 61 -6.20 7.67 -0.61
CA TYR A 61 -4.95 7.70 -1.36
C TYR A 61 -5.16 7.65 -2.87
N TYR A 62 -6.12 6.88 -3.35
CA TYR A 62 -6.49 6.83 -4.77
C TYR A 62 -6.97 8.21 -5.27
N ASN A 63 -7.88 8.86 -4.53
CA ASN A 63 -8.40 10.18 -4.89
C ASN A 63 -7.35 11.29 -4.79
N LEU A 64 -6.50 11.25 -3.78
CA LEU A 64 -5.35 12.16 -3.66
C LEU A 64 -4.35 11.95 -4.80
N GLY A 65 -4.06 10.69 -5.16
CA GLY A 65 -3.21 10.35 -6.30
C GLY A 65 -3.77 10.87 -7.63
N ASN A 66 -5.08 10.71 -7.85
CA ASN A 66 -5.78 11.28 -9.00
C ASN A 66 -5.68 12.80 -9.03
N SER A 67 -5.86 13.46 -7.89
CA SER A 67 -5.79 14.93 -7.80
C SER A 67 -4.39 15.43 -8.14
N TYR A 68 -3.35 14.82 -7.57
CA TYR A 68 -1.96 15.12 -7.92
C TYR A 68 -1.64 14.87 -9.40
N PHE A 69 -2.13 13.76 -9.96
CA PHE A 69 -1.92 13.42 -11.37
C PHE A 69 -2.51 14.47 -12.30
N ARG A 70 -3.72 14.96 -11.97
CA ARG A 70 -4.41 16.00 -12.75
C ARG A 70 -3.81 17.39 -12.54
N ASN A 71 -3.18 17.62 -11.39
CA ASN A 71 -2.43 18.84 -11.11
C ASN A 71 -1.02 18.85 -11.75
N GLY A 72 -0.59 17.72 -12.34
CA GLY A 72 0.71 17.60 -13.01
C GLY A 72 1.85 17.13 -12.11
N ASP A 73 1.62 16.94 -10.80
CA ASP A 73 2.60 16.34 -9.88
C ASP A 73 2.54 14.81 -9.98
N VAL A 74 3.12 14.28 -11.06
CA VAL A 74 3.11 12.84 -11.37
C VAL A 74 3.84 12.03 -10.29
N GLY A 75 4.90 12.58 -9.67
CA GLY A 75 5.65 11.88 -8.63
C GLY A 75 4.81 11.62 -7.38
N LYS A 76 4.10 12.65 -6.89
CA LYS A 76 3.17 12.47 -5.77
C LYS A 76 1.96 11.61 -6.14
N ALA A 77 1.52 11.64 -7.40
CA ALA A 77 0.47 10.76 -7.86
C ALA A 77 0.87 9.28 -7.73
N ILE A 78 2.04 8.91 -8.25
CA ILE A 78 2.61 7.55 -8.17
C ILE A 78 2.66 7.09 -6.71
N LEU A 79 3.26 7.89 -5.82
CA LEU A 79 3.36 7.57 -4.40
C LEU A 79 2.01 7.26 -3.76
N ASN A 80 0.98 8.05 -4.09
CA ASN A 80 -0.34 7.86 -3.51
C ASN A 80 -1.08 6.65 -4.12
N PHE A 81 -0.91 6.36 -5.42
CA PHE A 81 -1.44 5.12 -5.99
C PHE A 81 -0.78 3.88 -5.38
N GLU A 82 0.54 3.89 -5.15
CA GLU A 82 1.24 2.80 -4.47
C GLU A 82 0.73 2.62 -3.03
N LYS A 83 0.51 3.71 -2.28
CA LYS A 83 -0.09 3.65 -0.95
C LYS A 83 -1.51 3.09 -0.98
N SER A 84 -2.32 3.44 -1.99
CA SER A 84 -3.64 2.85 -2.19
C SER A 84 -3.54 1.33 -2.37
N LEU A 85 -2.68 0.87 -3.27
CA LEU A 85 -2.47 -0.56 -3.56
C LEU A 85 -1.86 -1.33 -2.38
N LYS A 86 -1.05 -0.67 -1.54
CA LYS A 86 -0.55 -1.27 -0.30
C LYS A 86 -1.68 -1.59 0.68
N LEU A 87 -2.75 -0.79 0.70
CA LEU A 87 -3.93 -1.02 1.55
C LEU A 87 -4.95 -1.94 0.90
N SER A 88 -5.15 -1.80 -0.42
CA SER A 88 -6.05 -2.64 -1.21
C SER A 88 -5.36 -3.10 -2.50
N PRO A 89 -4.65 -4.24 -2.47
CA PRO A 89 -3.97 -4.77 -3.65
C PRO A 89 -4.91 -5.10 -4.82
N ALA A 90 -6.21 -5.27 -4.56
CA ALA A 90 -7.24 -5.56 -5.54
C ALA A 90 -7.88 -4.31 -6.17
N ASN A 91 -7.41 -3.10 -5.85
CA ASN A 91 -7.90 -1.86 -6.45
C ASN A 91 -7.37 -1.72 -7.89
N GLU A 92 -8.13 -2.26 -8.85
CA GLU A 92 -7.77 -2.26 -10.27
C GLU A 92 -7.64 -0.85 -10.85
N ASP A 93 -8.47 0.10 -10.39
CA ASP A 93 -8.41 1.50 -10.82
C ASP A 93 -7.10 2.17 -10.40
N ALA A 94 -6.66 1.94 -9.15
CA ALA A 94 -5.38 2.44 -8.66
C ALA A 94 -4.20 1.81 -9.41
N ALA A 95 -4.26 0.52 -9.71
CA ALA A 95 -3.23 -0.17 -10.50
C ALA A 95 -3.14 0.37 -11.92
N TYR A 96 -4.30 0.60 -12.55
CA TYR A 96 -4.38 1.20 -13.87
C TYR A 96 -3.81 2.63 -13.88
N ASN A 97 -4.23 3.49 -12.95
CA ASN A 97 -3.75 4.87 -12.91
C ASN A 97 -2.27 4.98 -12.54
N LEU A 98 -1.76 4.09 -11.68
CA LEU A 98 -0.32 3.96 -11.42
C LEU A 98 0.47 3.66 -12.70
N ARG A 99 -0.01 2.70 -13.50
CA ARG A 99 0.61 2.37 -14.79
C ARG A 99 0.64 3.57 -15.74
N ILE A 100 -0.46 4.31 -15.82
CA ILE A 100 -0.52 5.53 -16.65
C ILE A 100 0.42 6.61 -16.11
N ALA A 101 0.52 6.79 -14.79
CA ALA A 101 1.40 7.76 -14.16
C ALA A 101 2.88 7.42 -14.40
N ASN A 102 3.28 6.17 -14.21
CA ASN A 102 4.63 5.68 -14.53
C ASN A 102 4.98 5.80 -16.01
N ALA A 103 3.99 5.68 -16.91
CA ALA A 103 4.24 5.89 -18.34
C ALA A 103 4.51 7.36 -18.71
N ARG A 104 4.11 8.32 -17.85
CA ARG A 104 4.37 9.76 -18.05
C ARG A 104 5.70 10.24 -17.49
N THR A 105 6.40 9.45 -16.67
CA THR A 105 7.74 9.83 -16.21
C THR A 105 8.73 9.63 -17.36
N VAL A 106 9.52 10.66 -17.66
CA VAL A 106 10.50 10.67 -18.77
C VAL A 106 11.55 9.58 -18.57
N ASP A 107 11.93 9.31 -17.32
CA ASP A 107 12.67 8.12 -16.92
C ASP A 107 11.70 6.96 -16.73
N LYS A 108 11.73 6.00 -17.67
CA LYS A 108 11.20 4.67 -17.42
C LYS A 108 12.08 4.05 -16.34
N ILE A 109 11.64 4.08 -15.08
CA ILE A 109 12.18 3.20 -14.05
C ILE A 109 11.74 1.79 -14.47
N GLN A 110 12.46 1.17 -15.38
CA GLN A 110 12.36 -0.26 -15.57
C GLN A 110 12.80 -0.86 -14.25
N GLU A 111 11.90 -1.49 -13.51
CA GLU A 111 12.30 -2.44 -12.49
C GLU A 111 13.27 -3.40 -13.19
N ILE A 112 14.56 -3.31 -12.89
CA ILE A 112 15.57 -4.13 -13.54
C ILE A 112 15.17 -5.55 -13.20
N PRO A 113 14.66 -6.35 -14.17
CA PRO A 113 14.23 -7.69 -13.86
C PRO A 113 15.44 -8.40 -13.26
N PRO A 114 15.31 -9.07 -12.10
CA PRO A 114 16.46 -9.71 -11.51
C PRO A 114 17.02 -10.69 -12.53
N ILE A 115 18.32 -10.53 -12.82
CA ILE A 115 19.03 -11.41 -13.76
C ILE A 115 18.81 -12.85 -13.34
N PHE A 116 18.81 -13.77 -14.31
CA PHE A 116 18.44 -15.16 -14.05
C PHE A 116 19.23 -15.81 -12.90
N PHE A 117 20.50 -15.42 -12.70
CA PHE A 117 21.33 -15.90 -11.59
C PHE A 117 20.79 -15.48 -10.22
N ILE A 118 20.23 -14.28 -10.07
CA ILE A 118 19.62 -13.83 -8.80
C ILE A 118 18.39 -14.68 -8.49
N LYS A 119 17.50 -14.86 -9.48
CA LYS A 119 16.31 -15.72 -9.31
C LYS A 119 16.69 -17.17 -9.00
N TRP A 120 17.67 -17.71 -9.73
CA TRP A 120 18.16 -19.08 -9.50
C TRP A 120 18.78 -19.23 -8.11
N TRP A 121 19.56 -18.23 -7.66
CA TRP A 121 20.19 -18.21 -6.36
C TRP A 121 19.17 -18.10 -5.22
N GLU A 122 18.16 -17.25 -5.36
CA GLU A 122 17.06 -17.13 -4.39
C GLU A 122 16.26 -18.44 -4.30
N VAL A 123 15.91 -19.03 -5.44
CA VAL A 123 15.21 -20.32 -5.48
C VAL A 123 16.07 -21.41 -4.82
N LEU A 124 17.36 -21.48 -5.14
CA LEU A 124 18.28 -22.42 -4.51
C LEU A 124 18.28 -22.25 -2.98
N LEU A 125 18.51 -21.04 -2.48
CA LEU A 125 18.56 -20.75 -1.04
C LEU A 125 17.25 -21.07 -0.32
N THR A 126 16.11 -20.84 -0.98
CA THR A 126 14.77 -21.03 -0.39
C THR A 126 14.21 -22.44 -0.56
N THR A 127 14.81 -23.27 -1.42
CA THR A 127 14.39 -24.66 -1.64
C THR A 127 14.60 -25.53 -0.39
N PHE A 128 15.64 -25.25 0.40
CA PHE A 128 15.96 -26.01 1.59
C PHE A 128 15.79 -25.19 2.86
N THR A 129 15.26 -25.82 3.91
CA THR A 129 15.24 -25.21 5.24
C THR A 129 16.67 -25.06 5.77
N SER A 130 16.85 -24.23 6.81
CA SER A 130 18.16 -24.05 7.46
C SER A 130 18.80 -25.38 7.88
N THR A 131 18.01 -26.37 8.30
CA THR A 131 18.50 -27.72 8.65
C THR A 131 18.93 -28.51 7.41
N GLY A 132 18.24 -28.36 6.27
CA GLY A 132 18.61 -29.00 5.02
C GLY A 132 19.99 -28.57 4.52
N TRP A 133 20.27 -27.27 4.59
CA TRP A 133 21.59 -26.72 4.24
C TRP A 133 22.72 -27.26 5.13
N GLN A 134 22.47 -27.39 6.44
CA GLN A 134 23.46 -27.93 7.39
C GLN A 134 23.86 -29.38 7.06
N VAL A 135 22.88 -30.24 6.73
CA VAL A 135 23.15 -31.64 6.38
C VAL A 135 23.97 -31.74 5.08
N ILE A 136 23.64 -30.94 4.06
CA ILE A 136 24.38 -30.92 2.79
C ILE A 136 25.84 -30.53 3.02
N ILE A 137 26.09 -29.49 3.81
CA ILE A 137 27.44 -29.02 4.15
C ILE A 137 28.21 -30.09 4.92
N PHE A 138 27.56 -30.76 5.89
CA PHE A 138 28.20 -31.80 6.69
C PHE A 138 28.60 -33.03 5.86
N ILE A 139 27.74 -33.47 4.94
CA ILE A 139 28.04 -34.56 3.99
C ILE A 139 29.20 -34.17 3.08
N PHE A 140 29.19 -32.95 2.53
CA PHE A 140 30.26 -32.47 1.68
C PHE A 140 31.61 -32.38 2.42
N TYR A 141 31.58 -31.95 3.68
CA TYR A 141 32.77 -31.91 4.52
C TYR A 141 33.36 -33.30 4.80
N ILE A 142 32.51 -34.29 5.13
CA ILE A 142 32.95 -35.67 5.31
C ILE A 142 33.57 -36.22 4.02
N PHE A 143 32.94 -35.95 2.87
CA PHE A 143 33.47 -36.35 1.57
C PHE A 143 34.87 -35.77 1.31
N LEU A 144 35.08 -34.49 1.58
CA LEU A 144 36.41 -33.86 1.45
C LEU A 144 37.45 -34.52 2.35
N LEU A 145 37.11 -34.84 3.59
CA LEU A 145 38.02 -35.55 4.51
C LEU A 145 38.41 -36.93 3.97
N VAL A 146 37.47 -37.65 3.34
CA VAL A 146 37.75 -38.97 2.72
C VAL A 146 38.62 -38.84 1.48
N CYS A 147 38.51 -37.76 0.70
CA CYS A 147 39.35 -37.55 -0.49
C CYS A 147 40.76 -37.06 -0.18
N ILE A 148 40.98 -36.47 1.01
CA ILE A 148 42.29 -35.96 1.44
C ILE A 148 43.09 -37.01 2.22
N ALA A 149 42.42 -38.02 2.78
CA ALA A 149 43.03 -39.18 3.46
C ALA A 149 43.52 -40.24 2.47
#